data_AF-A0A935YYC6-F1
#
_entry.id   AF-A0A935YYC6-F1
#
_cell.length_a   1.000
_cell.length_b   1.000
_cell.length_c   1.000
_cell.angle_alpha   90.00
_cell.angle_beta   90.00
_cell.angle_gamma   90.00
#
_symmetry.space_group_name_H-M   'P 1'
#
loop_
_entity.id
_entity.type
_entity.pdbx_description
1 polymer ?
#
loop_
_entity_poly.entity_id
_entity_poly.type
_entity_poly.pdbx_seq_one_letter_code
_entity_poly.pdbx_strand_id
1 'polypeptide(L)'
;MPEDLKHPLNSGHARKLISEILARGTVEYWKHARDELKRDSLETTDAENVLRCGKIYEPAEQSSKDSTWRYRVHTDLMVVVVIIYSSEELAVVTAWRKR
;
A
#
# COMPACT_ATOMS: atom_id res chain seq x y z
N MET A 1 -0.42 -11.64 12.66
CA MET A 1 -0.73 -11.74 11.21
C MET A 1 -1.68 -12.90 11.01
N PRO A 2 -2.85 -12.70 10.37
CA PRO A 2 -3.73 -13.76 9.92
C PRO A 2 -2.97 -14.80 9.09
N GLU A 3 -3.38 -16.07 9.13
CA GLU A 3 -2.69 -17.14 8.38
C GLU A 3 -2.62 -16.88 6.88
N ASP A 4 -3.66 -16.24 6.34
CA ASP A 4 -3.79 -15.92 4.91
C ASP A 4 -2.78 -14.87 4.42
N LEU A 5 -2.09 -14.16 5.33
CA LEU A 5 -1.09 -13.14 5.01
C LEU A 5 0.35 -13.61 5.27
N LYS A 6 0.54 -14.88 5.67
CA LYS A 6 1.87 -15.51 5.74
C LYS A 6 2.48 -15.69 4.34
N HIS A 7 1.62 -15.80 3.32
CA HIS A 7 2.00 -15.96 1.93
C HIS A 7 1.65 -14.70 1.11
N PRO A 8 2.35 -14.43 0.01
CA PRO A 8 2.06 -13.27 -0.82
C PRO A 8 0.69 -13.45 -1.50
N LEU A 9 -0.16 -12.43 -1.41
CA LEU A 9 -1.39 -12.38 -2.18
C LEU A 9 -1.05 -12.11 -3.65
N ASN A 10 -1.86 -12.66 -4.56
CA ASN A 10 -1.82 -12.22 -5.95
C ASN A 10 -2.36 -10.77 -6.07
N SER A 11 -2.05 -10.11 -7.19
CA SER A 11 -2.42 -8.71 -7.43
C SER A 11 -3.93 -8.45 -7.33
N GLY A 12 -4.77 -9.37 -7.80
CA GLY A 12 -6.23 -9.25 -7.73
C GLY A 12 -6.77 -9.33 -6.30
N HIS A 13 -6.30 -10.29 -5.51
CA HIS A 13 -6.68 -10.44 -4.11
C HIS A 13 -6.18 -9.26 -3.27
N ALA A 14 -4.93 -8.85 -3.44
CA ALA A 14 -4.37 -7.68 -2.76
C ALA A 14 -5.16 -6.41 -3.09
N ARG A 15 -5.50 -6.20 -4.37
CA ARG A 15 -6.29 -5.05 -4.81
C ARG A 15 -7.70 -5.04 -4.19
N LYS A 16 -8.37 -6.19 -4.18
CA LYS A 16 -9.69 -6.33 -3.53
C LYS A 16 -9.60 -5.98 -2.05
N LEU A 17 -8.62 -6.53 -1.34
CA LEU A 17 -8.47 -6.35 0.10
C LEU A 17 -8.14 -4.90 0.47
N ILE A 18 -7.23 -4.26 -0.25
CA ILE A 18 -6.93 -2.82 -0.06
C ILE A 18 -8.19 -1.98 -0.30
N SER A 19 -9.01 -2.30 -1.31
CA SER A 19 -10.27 -1.58 -1.55
C SER A 19 -11.26 -1.73 -0.40
N GLU A 20 -11.33 -2.93 0.20
CA GLU A 20 -12.19 -3.18 1.36
C GLU A 20 -11.67 -2.41 2.59
N ILE A 21 -10.37 -2.47 2.88
CA ILE A 21 -9.77 -1.74 4.01
C ILE A 21 -9.94 -0.23 3.86
N LEU A 22 -9.79 0.33 2.66
CA LEU A 22 -10.05 1.75 2.43
C LEU A 22 -11.49 2.17 2.74
N ALA A 23 -12.46 1.26 2.61
CA ALA A 23 -13.87 1.58 2.79
C ALA A 23 -14.34 1.42 4.24
N ARG A 24 -13.79 0.45 4.99
CA ARG A 24 -14.29 0.08 6.32
C ARG A 24 -13.21 -0.16 7.38
N GLY A 25 -11.95 -0.14 6.99
CA GLY A 25 -10.82 -0.45 7.85
C GLY A 25 -9.97 0.78 8.18
N THR A 26 -8.75 0.51 8.61
CA THR A 26 -7.77 1.50 9.06
C THR A 26 -6.60 1.55 8.10
N VAL A 27 -6.22 2.77 7.70
CA VAL A 27 -5.03 3.05 6.92
C VAL A 27 -4.03 3.79 7.80
N GLU A 28 -2.94 3.12 8.12
CA GLU A 28 -1.83 3.74 8.84
C GLU A 28 -0.80 4.32 7.86
N TYR A 29 -0.12 5.38 8.27
CA TYR A 29 0.98 5.95 7.50
C TYR A 29 2.24 5.92 8.35
N TRP A 30 3.30 5.32 7.84
CA TRP A 30 4.59 5.36 8.49
C TRP A 30 5.19 6.77 8.40
N LYS A 31 6.08 7.11 9.33
CA LYS A 31 6.77 8.40 9.33
C LYS A 31 7.47 8.66 7.98
N HIS A 32 8.19 7.66 7.48
CA HIS A 32 8.87 7.76 6.19
C HIS A 32 7.90 8.05 5.03
N ALA A 33 6.74 7.39 4.98
CA ALA A 33 5.73 7.70 3.97
C ALA A 33 5.25 9.15 4.01
N ARG A 34 5.00 9.69 5.20
CA ARG A 34 4.60 11.10 5.36
C ARG A 34 5.69 12.06 4.90
N ASP A 35 6.94 11.76 5.21
CA ASP A 35 8.09 12.57 4.81
C ASP A 35 8.27 12.58 3.27
N GLU A 36 8.11 11.43 2.62
CA GLU A 36 8.22 11.27 1.17
C GLU A 36 7.08 11.98 0.43
N LEU A 37 5.83 11.81 0.88
CA LEU A 37 4.68 12.54 0.36
C LEU A 37 4.91 14.05 0.42
N LYS A 38 5.33 14.56 1.58
CA LYS A 38 5.61 15.98 1.77
C LYS A 38 6.72 16.48 0.84
N ARG A 39 7.78 15.69 0.63
CA ARG A 39 8.89 16.05 -0.28
C ARG A 39 8.41 16.21 -1.71
N ASP A 40 7.43 15.41 -2.14
CA ASP A 40 6.86 15.47 -3.49
C ASP A 40 5.65 16.42 -3.60
N SER A 41 5.38 17.21 -2.55
CA SER A 41 4.21 18.12 -2.45
C SER A 41 2.87 17.38 -2.58
N LEU A 42 2.77 16.20 -1.95
CA LEU A 42 1.60 15.33 -1.92
C LEU A 42 1.05 15.21 -0.49
N GLU A 43 -0.24 14.90 -0.39
CA GLU A 43 -0.93 14.64 0.87
C GLU A 43 -1.32 13.16 1.01
N THR A 44 -1.79 12.76 2.20
CA THR A 44 -2.28 11.39 2.43
C THR A 44 -3.50 11.08 1.55
N THR A 45 -4.32 12.09 1.23
CA THR A 45 -5.46 11.98 0.31
C THR A 45 -5.04 11.58 -1.11
N ASP A 46 -3.87 12.03 -1.59
CA ASP A 46 -3.32 11.59 -2.88
C ASP A 46 -2.95 10.10 -2.84
N ALA A 47 -2.33 9.66 -1.74
CA ALA A 47 -2.03 8.25 -1.55
C ALA A 47 -3.31 7.40 -1.52
N GLU A 48 -4.36 7.84 -0.83
CA GLU A 48 -5.65 7.13 -0.81
C GLU A 48 -6.30 7.07 -2.19
N ASN A 49 -6.20 8.15 -2.98
CA ASN A 49 -6.68 8.16 -4.35
C ASN A 49 -5.95 7.12 -5.21
N VAL A 50 -4.62 7.03 -5.10
CA VAL A 50 -3.83 5.97 -5.75
C VAL A 50 -4.24 4.59 -5.26
N LEU A 51 -4.41 4.40 -3.95
CA LEU A 51 -4.86 3.13 -3.40
C LEU A 51 -6.28 2.76 -3.84
N ARG A 52 -7.13 3.74 -4.22
CA ARG A 52 -8.49 3.51 -4.71
C ARG A 52 -8.50 3.09 -6.19
N CYS A 53 -7.80 3.82 -7.06
CA CYS A 53 -7.88 3.65 -8.51
C CYS A 53 -6.69 2.92 -9.16
N GLY A 54 -5.58 2.77 -8.43
CA GLY A 54 -4.34 2.24 -8.97
C GLY A 54 -4.36 0.72 -9.18
N LYS A 55 -3.31 0.24 -9.84
CA LYS A 55 -3.11 -1.17 -10.20
C LYS A 55 -1.81 -1.71 -9.62
N ILE A 56 -1.79 -3.00 -9.32
CA ILE A 56 -0.59 -3.73 -8.88
C ILE A 56 -0.12 -4.55 -10.08
N TYR A 57 1.10 -4.29 -10.57
CA TYR A 57 1.67 -5.01 -11.70
C TYR A 57 2.73 -6.02 -11.24
N GLU A 58 3.47 -5.64 -10.21
CA GLU A 58 4.58 -6.40 -9.65
C GLU A 58 4.10 -7.48 -8.69
N PRO A 59 4.83 -8.61 -8.58
CA PRO A 59 4.63 -9.54 -7.49
C PRO A 59 4.93 -8.87 -6.15
N ALA A 60 4.31 -9.39 -5.08
CA ALA A 60 4.56 -8.89 -3.74
C ALA A 60 6.03 -9.10 -3.34
N GLU A 61 6.62 -8.09 -2.71
CA GLU A 61 8.02 -8.13 -2.27
C GLU A 61 8.08 -8.44 -0.77
N GLN A 62 8.85 -9.45 -0.37
CA GLN A 62 9.04 -9.72 1.04
C GLN A 62 9.97 -8.67 1.67
N SER A 63 9.50 -8.05 2.74
CA SER A 63 10.32 -7.15 3.54
C SER A 63 11.35 -7.96 4.32
N SER A 64 12.62 -7.61 4.15
CA SER A 64 13.75 -8.25 4.85
C SER A 64 13.78 -7.98 6.36
N LYS A 65 12.96 -7.04 6.86
CA LYS A 65 13.00 -6.59 8.27
C LYS A 65 11.93 -7.23 9.15
N ASP A 66 10.75 -7.51 8.61
CA ASP A 66 9.54 -7.80 9.38
C ASP A 66 8.73 -8.98 8.81
N SER A 67 9.27 -9.72 7.84
CA SER A 67 8.60 -10.87 7.20
C SER A 67 7.22 -10.53 6.62
N THR A 68 6.99 -9.26 6.28
CA THR A 68 5.74 -8.77 5.68
C THR A 68 5.84 -8.71 4.16
N TRP A 69 4.69 -8.74 3.49
CA TRP A 69 4.61 -8.62 2.04
C TRP A 69 4.22 -7.19 1.66
N ARG A 70 4.99 -6.60 0.75
CA ARG A 70 4.79 -5.25 0.23
C ARG A 70 4.18 -5.31 -1.16
N TYR A 71 3.19 -4.45 -1.38
CA TYR A 71 2.49 -4.32 -2.65
C TYR A 71 2.68 -2.90 -3.16
N ARG A 72 3.01 -2.77 -4.44
CA ARG A 72 3.14 -1.47 -5.10
C ARG A 72 1.88 -1.20 -5.91
N VAL A 73 1.20 -0.10 -5.59
CA VAL A 73 0.00 0.35 -6.28
C VAL A 73 0.37 1.55 -7.14
N HIS A 74 0.10 1.45 -8.43
CA HIS A 74 0.54 2.38 -9.45
C HIS A 74 -0.64 3.11 -10.07
N THR A 75 -0.47 4.41 -10.23
CA THR A 75 -1.16 5.21 -11.26
C THR A 75 -0.13 5.69 -12.28
N ASP A 76 -0.55 6.46 -13.27
CA ASP A 76 0.37 7.07 -14.24
C ASP A 76 1.29 8.11 -13.58
N LEU A 77 0.86 8.72 -12.47
CA LEU A 77 1.56 9.83 -11.84
C LEU A 77 2.28 9.46 -10.55
N MET A 78 1.93 8.34 -9.90
CA MET A 78 2.37 8.07 -8.53
C MET A 78 2.42 6.58 -8.23
N VAL A 79 3.27 6.20 -7.27
CA VAL A 79 3.35 4.86 -6.69
C VAL A 79 3.16 4.95 -5.18
N VAL A 80 2.35 4.05 -4.63
CA VAL A 80 2.18 3.87 -3.18
C VAL A 80 2.54 2.45 -2.81
N VAL A 81 3.37 2.27 -1.80
CA VAL A 81 3.78 0.96 -1.29
C VAL A 81 3.08 0.69 0.03
N VAL A 82 2.36 -0.44 0.09
CA VAL A 82 1.59 -0.83 1.26
C VAL A 82 1.99 -2.20 1.80
N ILE A 83 1.80 -2.36 3.10
CA ILE A 83 1.74 -3.65 3.77
C ILE A 83 0.30 -3.87 4.21
N ILE A 84 -0.23 -5.06 4.01
CA ILE A 84 -1.54 -5.47 4.53
C ILE A 84 -1.28 -6.30 5.78
N TYR A 85 -1.80 -5.86 6.93
CA TYR A 85 -1.61 -6.55 8.21
C TYR A 85 -2.77 -7.50 8.54
N SER A 86 -3.97 -7.12 8.11
CA SER A 86 -5.19 -7.89 8.32
C SER A 86 -6.23 -7.57 7.25
N SER A 87 -7.43 -8.15 7.35
CA SER A 87 -8.56 -7.79 6.50
C SER A 87 -9.12 -6.39 6.75
N GLU A 88 -8.67 -5.73 7.81
CA GLU A 88 -9.17 -4.42 8.26
C GLU A 88 -8.07 -3.38 8.40
N GLU A 89 -6.81 -3.74 8.18
CA GLU A 89 -5.68 -2.87 8.47
C GLU A 89 -4.59 -2.99 7.41
N LEU A 90 -4.16 -1.83 6.91
CA LEU A 90 -2.99 -1.70 6.06
C LEU A 90 -2.16 -0.49 6.48
N ALA A 91 -0.86 -0.54 6.17
CA ALA A 91 0.05 0.57 6.36
C ALA A 91 0.68 1.01 5.04
N VAL A 92 0.71 2.32 4.82
CA VAL A 92 1.51 2.96 3.78
C VAL A 92 2.94 3.14 4.28
N VAL A 93 3.88 2.45 3.63
CA VAL A 93 5.30 2.40 4.02
C VAL A 93 6.09 3.52 3.37
N THR A 94 5.80 3.79 2.09
CA THR A 94 6.39 4.86 1.30
C THR A 94 5.49 5.17 0.10
N ALA A 95 5.64 6.35 -0.47
CA ALA A 95 4.96 6.76 -1.69
C ALA A 95 5.80 7.83 -2.40
N TRP A 96 5.74 7.87 -3.73
CA TRP A 96 6.47 8.86 -4.51
C TRP A 96 5.77 9.18 -5.83
N ARG A 97 6.03 10.38 -6.34
CA ARG A 97 5.59 10.79 -7.68
C ARG A 97 6.49 10.17 -8.75
N LYS A 98 5.90 9.66 -9.83
CA LYS A 98 6.63 9.26 -11.03
C LYS A 98 7.17 10.52 -11.72
N ARG A 99 8.38 10.41 -12.29
CA ARG A 99 9.03 11.47 -13.06
C ARG A 99 8.88 11.21 -14.55
#